data_AF-A0A1Z8ZPV3-F1
#
_entry.id   AF-A0A1Z8ZPV3-F1
#
_cell.length_a   1.000
_cell.length_b   1.000
_cell.length_c   1.000
_cell.angle_alpha   90.00
_cell.angle_beta   90.00
_cell.angle_gamma   90.00
#
_symmetry.space_group_name_H-M   'P 1'
#
loop_
_entity.id
_entity.type
_entity.pdbx_description
1 polymer ?
#
loop_
_entity_poly.entity_id
_entity_poly.type
_entity_poly.pdbx_seq_one_letter_code
_entity_poly.pdbx_strand_id
1 'polypeptide(L)'
;MWSRRSRSLSRTADFKAICDLARQIGTHALEKQLVACVNTLSPCESIYRREGKICQEKEIPAILRTTAKPGWRISKRFSTIFTPTGCPSFL
;
A
#
# COMPACT_ATOMS: atom_id res chain seq x y z
N MET A 1 7.03 -34.67 -17.26
CA MET A 1 7.81 -34.20 -16.07
C MET A 1 8.12 -32.70 -16.20
N TRP A 2 7.10 -31.86 -16.39
CA TRP A 2 7.28 -30.41 -16.52
C TRP A 2 6.71 -29.71 -15.28
N SER A 3 7.44 -28.70 -14.80
CA SER A 3 6.88 -27.52 -14.11
C SER A 3 6.74 -27.59 -12.58
N ARG A 4 7.85 -27.34 -11.88
CA ARG A 4 7.83 -26.78 -10.51
C ARG A 4 8.71 -25.55 -10.29
N ARG A 5 9.66 -25.22 -11.18
CA ARG A 5 10.59 -24.08 -10.99
C ARG A 5 10.12 -22.74 -11.55
N SER A 6 9.22 -22.71 -12.53
CA SER A 6 8.90 -21.46 -13.25
C SER A 6 7.82 -20.58 -12.59
N ARG A 7 7.19 -21.02 -11.50
CA ARG A 7 6.13 -20.26 -10.79
C ARG A 7 6.62 -19.43 -9.59
N SER A 8 7.86 -19.61 -9.13
CA SER A 8 8.39 -18.86 -7.97
C SER A 8 8.92 -17.49 -8.34
N LEU A 9 9.47 -17.33 -9.55
CA LEU A 9 10.08 -16.09 -10.03
C LEU A 9 9.07 -14.98 -10.37
N SER A 10 7.85 -15.34 -10.78
CA SER A 10 6.80 -14.35 -11.05
C SER A 10 6.27 -13.70 -9.77
N ARG A 11 6.03 -14.49 -8.71
CA ARG A 11 5.51 -13.97 -7.42
C ARG A 11 6.48 -13.05 -6.69
N THR A 12 7.80 -13.25 -6.83
CA THR A 12 8.81 -12.41 -6.16
C THR A 12 9.03 -11.08 -6.87
N ALA A 13 8.90 -11.04 -8.20
CA ALA A 13 8.96 -9.80 -8.98
C ALA A 13 7.77 -8.88 -8.64
N ASP A 14 6.56 -9.45 -8.55
CA ASP A 14 5.35 -8.73 -8.13
C ASP A 14 5.49 -8.20 -6.70
N PHE A 15 6.06 -9.01 -5.82
CA PHE A 15 6.21 -8.67 -4.41
C PHE A 15 7.19 -7.50 -4.17
N LYS A 16 8.35 -7.56 -4.81
CA LYS A 16 9.35 -6.49 -4.70
C LYS A 16 8.79 -5.17 -5.23
N ALA A 17 8.03 -5.21 -6.33
CA ALA A 17 7.41 -4.02 -6.91
C ALA A 17 6.43 -3.32 -5.95
N ILE A 18 5.60 -4.08 -5.22
CA ILE A 18 4.65 -3.50 -4.25
C ILE A 18 5.39 -2.89 -3.05
N CYS A 19 6.44 -3.55 -2.55
CA CYS A 19 7.29 -2.99 -1.48
C CYS A 19 8.00 -1.71 -1.90
N ASP A 20 8.57 -1.68 -3.10
CA ASP A 20 9.23 -0.49 -3.64
C ASP A 20 8.24 0.65 -3.85
N LEU A 21 7.02 0.35 -4.32
CA LEU A 21 5.94 1.33 -4.42
C LEU A 21 5.55 1.88 -3.04
N ALA A 22 5.31 1.03 -2.04
CA ALA A 22 4.97 1.46 -0.68
C ALA A 22 6.05 2.39 -0.09
N ARG A 23 7.33 2.07 -0.33
CA ARG A 23 8.46 2.89 0.07
C ARG A 23 8.47 4.24 -0.67
N GLN A 24 8.29 4.25 -1.98
CA GLN A 24 8.20 5.49 -2.77
C GLN A 24 7.06 6.40 -2.28
N ILE A 25 5.89 5.83 -2.01
CA ILE A 25 4.73 6.53 -1.46
C ILE A 25 5.08 7.16 -0.10
N GLY A 26 5.68 6.37 0.80
CA GLY A 26 6.07 6.84 2.13
C GLY A 26 7.12 7.95 2.08
N THR A 27 8.15 7.81 1.24
CA THR A 27 9.17 8.84 1.03
C THR A 27 8.56 10.13 0.51
N HIS A 28 7.69 10.05 -0.50
CA HIS A 28 7.06 11.24 -1.07
C HIS A 28 6.15 11.96 -0.05
N ALA A 29 5.45 11.21 0.80
CA ALA A 29 4.65 11.80 1.87
C ALA A 29 5.50 12.57 2.91
N LEU A 30 6.69 12.05 3.23
CA LEU A 30 7.66 12.72 4.10
C LEU A 30 8.22 13.99 3.45
N GLU A 31 8.64 13.92 2.18
CA GLU A 31 9.16 15.05 1.42
C GLU A 31 8.15 16.20 1.32
N LYS A 32 6.87 15.87 1.18
CA LYS A 32 5.77 16.85 1.16
C LYS A 32 5.35 17.34 2.55
N GLN A 33 6.06 16.91 3.61
CA GLN A 33 5.77 17.24 5.01
C GLN A 33 4.31 16.98 5.41
N LEU A 34 3.68 15.96 4.79
CA LEU A 34 2.31 15.57 5.12
C LEU A 34 2.26 14.72 6.39
N VAL A 35 3.34 13.99 6.64
CA VAL A 35 3.53 13.05 7.74
C VAL A 35 4.89 13.30 8.37
N ALA A 36 5.00 13.02 9.67
CA ALA A 36 6.25 13.08 10.42
C ALA A 36 7.03 11.75 10.33
N CYS A 37 6.34 10.62 10.22
CA CYS A 37 6.96 9.33 9.98
C CYS A 37 6.03 8.37 9.20
N VAL A 38 6.63 7.39 8.55
CA VAL A 38 5.94 6.30 7.86
C VAL A 38 6.56 4.97 8.30
N ASN A 39 5.74 4.06 8.79
CA ASN A 39 6.15 2.70 9.11
C ASN A 39 5.48 1.75 8.11
N THR A 40 6.26 1.17 7.19
CA THR A 40 5.78 0.08 6.32
C THR A 40 5.87 -1.24 7.06
N LEU A 41 4.79 -2.01 7.08
CA LEU A 41 4.73 -3.30 7.75
C LEU A 41 5.12 -4.44 6.81
N SER A 42 5.21 -5.64 7.37
CA SER A 42 5.38 -6.85 6.59
C SER A 42 4.20 -7.06 5.64
N PRO A 43 4.42 -7.77 4.53
CA PRO A 43 3.38 -8.04 3.54
C PRO A 43 2.26 -8.86 4.15
N CYS A 44 1.03 -8.55 3.74
CA CYS A 44 -0.14 -9.29 4.15
C CYS A 44 -1.11 -9.53 2.99
N GLU A 45 -2.11 -10.34 3.27
CA GLU A 45 -3.24 -10.57 2.37
C GLU A 45 -4.44 -9.76 2.85
N SER A 46 -4.97 -8.93 1.97
CA SER A 46 -6.22 -8.22 2.14
C SER A 46 -7.36 -9.12 1.68
N ILE A 47 -8.29 -9.42 2.59
CA ILE A 47 -9.48 -10.24 2.29
C ILE A 47 -10.72 -9.38 2.48
N TYR A 48 -11.46 -9.13 1.41
CA TYR A 48 -12.60 -8.22 1.41
C TYR A 48 -13.69 -8.68 0.46
N ARG A 49 -14.89 -8.08 0.57
CA ARG A 49 -16.02 -8.35 -0.32
C ARG A 49 -16.15 -7.24 -1.35
N ARG A 50 -16.14 -7.59 -2.64
CA ARG A 50 -16.41 -6.68 -3.76
C ARG A 50 -17.47 -7.29 -4.66
N GLU A 51 -18.54 -6.53 -4.93
CA GLU A 51 -19.65 -6.96 -5.81
C GLU A 51 -20.16 -8.39 -5.50
N GLY A 52 -20.29 -8.72 -4.21
CA GLY A 52 -20.77 -10.02 -3.74
C GLY A 52 -19.75 -11.16 -3.75
N LYS A 53 -18.52 -10.94 -4.25
CA LYS A 53 -17.44 -11.93 -4.25
C LYS A 53 -16.42 -11.64 -3.15
N ILE A 54 -15.89 -12.70 -2.53
CA ILE A 54 -14.73 -12.58 -1.65
C ILE A 54 -13.49 -12.48 -2.53
N CYS A 55 -12.76 -11.37 -2.40
CA CYS A 55 -11.52 -11.08 -3.09
C CYS A 55 -10.35 -11.21 -2.12
N GLN A 56 -9.20 -11.63 -2.64
CA GLN A 56 -7.95 -11.73 -1.91
C GLN A 56 -6.87 -11.03 -2.73
N GLU A 57 -6.22 -10.02 -2.15
CA GLU A 57 -5.16 -9.26 -2.79
C GLU A 57 -3.96 -9.12 -1.85
N LYS A 58 -2.75 -8.94 -2.41
CA LYS A 58 -1.55 -8.72 -1.61
C LYS A 58 -1.33 -7.23 -1.41
N GLU A 59 -1.02 -6.83 -0.19
CA GLU A 59 -0.76 -5.43 0.14
C GLU A 59 0.38 -5.27 1.16
N ILE A 60 0.88 -4.05 1.25
CA ILE A 60 1.86 -3.62 2.26
C ILE A 60 1.18 -2.55 3.11
N PRO A 61 0.76 -2.87 4.35
CA PRO A 61 0.19 -1.87 5.23
C PRO A 61 1.22 -0.81 5.61
N ALA A 62 0.78 0.43 5.73
CA ALA A 62 1.63 1.53 6.20
C ALA A 62 0.93 2.32 7.30
N ILE A 63 1.66 2.60 8.39
CA ILE A 63 1.20 3.47 9.47
C ILE A 63 1.86 4.83 9.28
N LEU A 64 1.03 5.82 8.99
CA LEU A 64 1.44 7.21 8.80
C LEU A 64 1.21 7.97 10.11
N ARG A 65 2.24 8.62 10.66
CA ARG A 65 2.07 9.50 11.83
C ARG A 65 2.19 10.96 11.40
N THR A 66 1.30 11.81 11.89
CA THR A 66 1.30 13.25 11.61
C THR A 66 1.29 14.07 12.90
N THR A 67 1.77 15.30 12.84
CA THR A 67 1.77 16.24 13.97
C THR A 67 0.44 16.97 14.05
N ALA A 68 -0.50 16.46 14.86
CA ALA A 68 -1.70 17.09 15.48
C ALA A 68 -2.60 18.04 14.66
N LYS A 69 -2.33 18.29 13.38
CA LYS A 69 -3.25 18.96 12.46
C LYS A 69 -4.28 17.93 11.99
N PRO A 70 -5.53 18.34 11.74
CA PRO A 70 -6.63 17.39 11.57
C PRO A 70 -6.34 16.38 10.46
N GLY A 71 -6.44 15.08 10.77
CA GLY A 71 -6.16 13.98 9.85
C GLY A 71 -6.92 14.05 8.52
N TRP A 72 -8.07 14.75 8.48
CA TRP A 72 -8.85 14.98 7.25
C TRP A 72 -8.15 15.84 6.18
N ARG A 73 -7.21 16.73 6.58
CA ARG A 73 -6.45 17.55 5.62
C ARG A 73 -5.44 16.70 4.85
N ILE A 74 -4.97 15.63 5.49
CA ILE A 74 -4.01 14.69 4.93
C ILE A 74 -4.73 13.73 3.99
N SER A 75 -5.89 13.19 4.38
CA SER A 75 -6.66 12.29 3.52
C SER A 75 -7.01 12.93 2.17
N LYS A 76 -7.43 14.21 2.14
CA LYS A 76 -7.67 14.96 0.89
C LYS A 76 -6.42 15.12 0.03
N ARG A 77 -5.24 15.34 0.64
CA ARG A 77 -3.98 15.49 -0.12
C ARG A 77 -3.43 14.15 -0.58
N PHE A 78 -3.58 13.10 0.23
CA PHE A 78 -3.17 11.75 -0.13
C PHE A 78 -4.02 11.18 -1.27
N SER A 79 -5.34 11.39 -1.27
CA SER A 79 -6.22 10.92 -2.36
C SER A 79 -5.90 11.55 -3.72
N THR A 80 -5.31 12.75 -3.74
CA THR A 80 -4.92 13.43 -4.99
C THR A 80 -3.56 12.98 -5.50
N ILE A 81 -2.69 12.46 -4.62
CA ILE A 81 -1.31 12.08 -4.95
C ILE A 81 -1.20 10.58 -5.22
N PHE A 82 -2.01 9.75 -4.55
CA PHE A 82 -1.88 8.29 -4.57
C PHE A 82 -3.18 7.62 -5.01
N THR A 83 -3.35 7.44 -6.32
CA THR A 83 -4.39 6.58 -6.89
C THR A 83 -3.91 5.83 -8.14
N PRO A 84 -3.69 4.52 -8.04
CA PRO A 84 -4.00 3.59 -9.13
C PRO A 84 -5.21 2.68 -8.83
N THR A 85 -5.49 2.39 -7.56
CA THR A 85 -6.60 1.52 -7.13
C THR A 85 -7.51 2.26 -6.16
N GLY A 86 -8.81 2.24 -6.43
CA GLY A 86 -9.80 3.07 -5.75
C GLY A 86 -9.87 2.83 -4.23
N CYS A 87 -9.97 3.94 -3.51
CA CYS A 87 -10.16 4.06 -2.05
C CYS A 87 -8.98 3.57 -1.19
N PRO A 88 -8.12 4.49 -0.71
CA PRO A 88 -7.22 4.17 0.38
C PRO A 88 -8.05 3.95 1.66
N SER A 89 -7.93 2.78 2.26
CA SER A 89 -8.51 2.49 3.58
C SER A 89 -7.71 3.24 4.65
N PHE A 90 -8.20 4.40 5.08
CA PHE A 90 -7.64 5.12 6.23
C PHE A 90 -8.37 4.68 7.50
N LEU A 91 -7.62 4.24 8.51
CA LEU A 91 -8.10 4.04 9.88
C LEU A 91 -7.77 5.28 10.72
#